data_AF-A0A7T1IBJ2-F1
#
_entry.id   AF-A0A7T1IBJ2-F1
#
_cell.length_a   1.000
_cell.length_b   1.000
_cell.length_c   1.000
_cell.angle_alpha   90.00
_cell.angle_beta   90.00
_cell.angle_gamma   90.00
#
_symmetry.space_group_name_H-M   'P 1'
#
loop_
_entity.id
_entity.type
_entity.pdbx_description
1 polymer ?
#
loop_
_entity_poly.entity_id
_entity_poly.type
_entity_poly.pdbx_seq_one_letter_code
_entity_poly.pdbx_strand_id
1 'polypeptide(L)'
;MTSRLPHPGRIARLPLILLALAAGSAASANPLTCSNATLKGTYLYNESGVLNGKPYAESGREVYDGRGGIVLSYQGSDGSGGVEKATYRVSADCIGTATYPDGQKATSFVSPDGSRFVYTIMAAPGTQPTALSGSEVRVAP
;
A
#
# COMPACT_ATOMS: atom_id res chain seq x y z
N MET A 1 -35.94 81.96 -16.30
CA MET A 1 -35.37 81.23 -17.45
C MET A 1 -35.20 79.77 -17.06
N THR A 2 -36.18 78.94 -17.42
CA THR A 2 -36.25 77.52 -17.10
C THR A 2 -35.57 76.71 -18.20
N SER A 3 -34.42 76.10 -17.88
CA SER A 3 -33.69 75.21 -18.79
C SER A 3 -34.21 73.78 -18.65
N ARG A 4 -34.69 73.20 -19.74
CA ARG A 4 -34.96 71.75 -19.91
C ARG A 4 -33.70 71.07 -20.42
N LEU A 5 -33.43 69.84 -19.99
CA LEU A 5 -32.66 68.75 -20.64
C LEU A 5 -32.55 67.56 -19.63
N PRO A 6 -32.23 66.31 -20.03
CA PRO A 6 -32.87 65.41 -20.99
C PRO A 6 -33.26 64.02 -20.38
N HIS A 7 -33.86 63.18 -21.22
CA HIS A 7 -34.41 61.83 -21.00
C HIS A 7 -33.44 60.76 -20.43
N PRO A 8 -33.97 59.68 -19.82
CA PRO A 8 -33.19 58.67 -19.10
C PRO A 8 -32.58 57.62 -20.04
N GLY A 9 -31.25 57.47 -19.98
CA GLY A 9 -30.54 56.34 -20.56
C GLY A 9 -30.75 55.08 -19.73
N ARG A 10 -31.33 54.04 -20.33
CA ARG A 10 -31.49 52.69 -19.75
C ARG A 10 -30.13 52.08 -19.44
N ILE A 11 -29.78 51.97 -18.16
CA ILE A 11 -28.62 51.19 -17.70
C ILE A 11 -29.05 49.71 -17.65
N ALA A 12 -28.59 48.92 -18.60
CA ALA A 12 -28.76 47.47 -18.59
C ALA A 12 -27.92 46.88 -17.44
N ARG A 13 -28.59 46.26 -16.46
CA ARG A 13 -27.92 45.57 -15.34
C ARG A 13 -27.48 44.19 -15.81
N LEU A 14 -26.19 43.98 -16.03
CA LEU A 14 -25.62 42.63 -16.17
C LEU A 14 -25.66 41.92 -14.80
N PRO A 15 -26.12 40.65 -14.71
CA PRO A 15 -26.01 39.89 -13.48
C PRO A 15 -24.55 39.44 -13.28
N LEU A 16 -24.00 39.77 -12.10
CA LEU A 16 -22.69 39.31 -11.65
C LEU A 16 -22.82 37.83 -11.25
N ILE A 17 -22.38 36.92 -12.12
CA ILE A 17 -22.32 35.48 -11.81
C ILE A 17 -21.13 35.25 -10.88
N LEU A 18 -21.40 35.07 -9.59
CA LEU A 18 -20.42 34.61 -8.59
C LEU A 18 -20.17 33.11 -8.81
N LEU A 19 -19.02 32.76 -9.42
CA LEU A 19 -18.50 31.40 -9.39
C LEU A 19 -18.12 31.07 -7.93
N ALA A 20 -18.93 30.27 -7.24
CA ALA A 20 -18.55 29.68 -5.97
C ALA A 20 -17.44 28.64 -6.24
N LEU A 21 -16.20 28.99 -5.91
CA LEU A 21 -15.10 28.03 -5.83
C LEU A 21 -15.44 27.02 -4.74
N ALA A 22 -15.87 25.82 -5.13
CA ALA A 22 -15.95 24.69 -4.22
C ALA A 22 -14.51 24.37 -3.78
N ALA A 23 -14.13 24.81 -2.58
CA ALA A 23 -12.93 24.34 -1.91
C ALA A 23 -13.12 22.83 -1.66
N GLY A 24 -12.59 22.01 -2.57
CA GLY A 24 -12.52 20.57 -2.36
C GLY A 24 -11.82 20.34 -1.03
N SER A 25 -12.54 19.79 -0.06
CA SER A 25 -11.94 19.31 1.17
C SER A 25 -10.95 18.22 0.78
N ALA A 26 -9.66 18.55 0.72
CA ALA A 26 -8.63 17.54 0.84
C ALA A 26 -8.91 16.87 2.19
N ALA A 27 -9.51 15.68 2.16
CA ALA A 27 -9.64 14.88 3.35
C ALA A 27 -8.21 14.72 3.87
N SER A 28 -7.90 15.37 4.99
CA SER A 28 -6.72 15.01 5.77
C SER A 28 -6.92 13.55 6.15
N ALA A 29 -6.35 12.64 5.36
CA ALA A 29 -6.12 11.29 5.82
C ALA A 29 -5.33 11.46 7.10
N ASN A 30 -5.91 11.08 8.25
CA ASN A 30 -5.16 11.04 9.48
C ASN A 30 -3.85 10.30 9.19
N PRO A 31 -2.69 10.85 9.59
CA PRO A 31 -1.42 10.19 9.33
C PRO A 31 -1.53 8.78 9.89
N LEU A 32 -1.33 7.78 9.04
CA LEU A 32 -1.29 6.41 9.48
C LEU A 32 -0.15 6.31 10.51
N THR A 33 -0.40 5.61 11.62
CA THR A 33 0.58 5.45 12.71
C THR A 33 1.07 4.01 12.77
N CYS A 34 1.41 3.44 11.62
CA CYS A 34 1.90 2.07 11.56
C CYS A 34 3.31 1.94 12.16
N SER A 35 3.65 0.72 12.59
CA SER A 35 4.98 0.36 13.08
C SER A 35 5.16 -1.15 13.01
N ASN A 36 6.32 -1.69 13.45
CA ASN A 36 6.49 -3.13 13.53
C ASN A 36 5.39 -3.81 14.36
N ALA A 37 4.84 -3.13 15.37
CA ALA A 37 3.75 -3.65 16.19
C ALA A 37 2.42 -3.83 15.42
N THR A 38 2.27 -3.20 14.24
CA THR A 38 1.10 -3.40 13.36
C THR A 38 1.02 -4.84 12.86
N LEU A 39 2.16 -5.49 12.60
CA LEU A 39 2.22 -6.89 12.17
C LEU A 39 2.61 -7.77 13.36
N LYS A 40 1.65 -8.49 13.94
CA LYS A 40 1.88 -9.42 15.05
C LYS A 40 0.91 -10.61 15.03
N GLY A 41 1.43 -11.83 15.04
CA GLY A 41 0.61 -13.04 15.01
C GLY A 41 0.81 -13.79 13.70
N THR A 42 -0.14 -14.68 13.41
CA THR A 42 -0.04 -15.65 12.31
C THR A 42 -0.81 -15.18 11.09
N TYR A 43 -0.16 -15.23 9.93
CA TYR A 43 -0.72 -14.87 8.63
C TYR A 43 -0.65 -16.05 7.69
N LEU A 44 -1.69 -16.23 6.88
CA LEU A 44 -1.61 -17.06 5.69
C LEU A 44 -1.31 -16.17 4.50
N TYR A 45 -0.47 -16.67 3.60
CA TYR A 45 -0.13 -15.97 2.38
C TYR A 45 -0.18 -16.86 1.15
N ASN A 46 -0.28 -16.19 0.02
CA ASN A 46 -0.08 -16.76 -1.29
C ASN A 46 0.60 -15.74 -2.19
N GLU A 47 1.39 -16.23 -3.13
CA GLU A 47 2.00 -15.43 -4.19
C GLU A 47 2.15 -16.19 -5.49
N SER A 48 2.33 -15.44 -6.55
CA SER A 48 2.65 -15.98 -7.87
C SER A 48 3.37 -14.94 -8.72
N GLY A 49 4.01 -15.44 -9.78
CA GLY A 49 4.65 -14.61 -10.78
C GLY A 49 5.79 -15.34 -11.47
N VAL A 50 6.93 -14.67 -11.57
CA VAL A 50 8.15 -15.20 -12.18
C VAL A 50 9.26 -15.24 -11.13
N LEU A 51 9.83 -16.41 -10.90
CA LEU A 51 11.02 -16.62 -10.07
C LEU A 51 12.14 -17.15 -10.96
N ASN A 52 13.28 -16.46 -11.00
CA ASN A 52 14.44 -16.85 -11.81
C ASN A 52 14.09 -17.17 -13.28
N GLY A 53 13.21 -16.36 -13.88
CA GLY A 53 12.77 -16.52 -15.27
C GLY A 53 11.75 -17.65 -15.52
N LYS A 54 11.22 -18.31 -14.49
CA LYS A 54 10.21 -19.39 -14.61
C LYS A 54 8.90 -19.00 -13.91
N PRO A 55 7.73 -19.45 -14.41
CA PRO A 55 6.48 -19.33 -13.66
C PRO A 55 6.62 -19.98 -12.28
N TYR A 56 6.14 -19.28 -11.26
CA TYR A 56 6.24 -19.71 -9.87
C TYR A 56 4.96 -19.36 -9.12
N ALA A 57 4.59 -20.22 -8.18
CA ALA A 57 3.56 -19.97 -7.19
C ALA A 57 4.01 -20.54 -5.85
N GLU A 58 3.65 -19.87 -4.77
CA GLU A 58 3.95 -20.28 -3.42
C GLU A 58 2.79 -19.94 -2.50
N SER A 59 2.63 -20.75 -1.45
CA SER A 59 1.76 -20.42 -0.34
C SER A 59 2.36 -20.91 0.96
N GLY A 60 1.93 -20.30 2.05
CA GLY A 60 2.47 -20.65 3.34
C GLY A 60 1.85 -19.89 4.49
N ARG A 61 2.60 -19.86 5.58
CA ARG A 61 2.23 -19.19 6.81
C ARG A 61 3.42 -18.44 7.38
N GLU A 62 3.19 -17.21 7.80
CA GLU A 62 4.18 -16.37 8.47
C GLU A 62 3.74 -16.02 9.88
N VAL A 63 4.67 -16.04 10.83
CA VAL A 63 4.45 -15.58 12.21
C VAL A 63 5.28 -14.34 12.44
N TYR A 64 4.60 -13.20 12.58
CA TYR A 64 5.17 -11.90 12.88
C TYR A 64 5.25 -11.68 14.39
N ASP A 65 6.39 -11.25 14.90
CA ASP A 65 6.60 -11.06 16.34
C ASP A 65 6.19 -9.68 16.89
N GLY A 66 5.80 -8.74 16.03
CA GLY A 66 5.50 -7.35 16.41
C GLY A 66 6.73 -6.48 16.66
N ARG A 67 7.94 -7.01 16.44
CA ARG A 67 9.23 -6.40 16.78
C ARG A 67 10.19 -6.34 15.59
N GLY A 68 9.92 -7.07 14.52
CA GLY A 68 10.72 -7.08 13.29
C GLY A 68 11.21 -8.46 12.85
N GLY A 69 10.79 -9.53 13.53
CA GLY A 69 11.10 -10.92 13.18
C GLY A 69 9.90 -11.64 12.54
N ILE A 70 10.21 -12.50 11.56
CA ILE A 70 9.28 -13.41 10.90
C ILE A 70 9.80 -14.84 11.07
N VAL A 71 8.89 -15.78 11.33
CA VAL A 71 9.12 -17.21 11.08
C VAL A 71 8.13 -17.66 10.01
N LEU A 72 8.63 -18.09 8.85
CA LEU A 72 7.79 -18.55 7.74
C LEU A 72 7.84 -20.07 7.58
N SER A 73 6.78 -20.63 7.02
CA SER A 73 6.70 -22.01 6.55
C SER A 73 6.00 -22.03 5.20
N TYR A 74 6.63 -22.61 4.17
CA TYR A 74 6.20 -22.42 2.78
C TYR A 74 6.27 -23.69 1.94
N GLN A 75 5.55 -23.67 0.82
CA GLN A 75 5.62 -24.66 -0.25
C GLN A 75 5.51 -23.95 -1.61
N GLY A 76 6.55 -24.09 -2.42
CA GLY A 76 6.64 -23.59 -3.79
C GLY A 76 6.19 -24.62 -4.83
N SER A 77 5.76 -24.12 -6.00
CA SER A 77 5.32 -24.93 -7.14
C SER A 77 6.44 -25.73 -7.80
N ASP A 78 7.70 -25.40 -7.52
CA ASP A 78 8.90 -26.13 -7.95
C ASP A 78 9.28 -27.29 -7.02
N GLY A 79 8.48 -27.53 -5.97
CA GLY A 79 8.72 -28.55 -4.96
C GLY A 79 9.60 -28.08 -3.80
N SER A 80 10.09 -26.84 -3.82
CA SER A 80 10.76 -26.23 -2.68
C SER A 80 9.80 -26.02 -1.51
N GLY A 81 10.32 -26.06 -0.29
CA GLY A 81 9.55 -25.83 0.92
C GLY A 81 10.40 -25.98 2.15
N GLY A 82 9.96 -25.38 3.26
CA GLY A 82 10.75 -25.38 4.48
C GLY A 82 10.25 -24.41 5.52
N VAL A 83 11.11 -24.17 6.51
CA VAL A 83 10.90 -23.20 7.58
C VAL A 83 12.10 -22.28 7.62
N GLU A 84 11.86 -20.98 7.56
CA GLU A 84 12.90 -19.96 7.50
C GLU A 84 12.62 -18.82 8.48
N LYS A 85 13.66 -18.02 8.76
CA LYS A 85 13.57 -16.82 9.59
C LYS A 85 13.91 -15.61 8.75
N ALA A 86 13.01 -14.64 8.72
CA ALA A 86 13.17 -13.40 8.00
C ALA A 86 13.03 -12.21 8.96
N THR A 87 13.25 -11.01 8.43
CA THR A 87 13.08 -9.76 9.18
C THR A 87 12.17 -8.81 8.43
N TYR A 88 11.54 -7.89 9.15
CA TYR A 88 10.71 -6.86 8.55
C TYR A 88 10.79 -5.53 9.27
N ARG A 89 10.38 -4.48 8.56
CA ARG A 89 10.16 -3.14 9.09
C ARG A 89 8.90 -2.55 8.49
N VAL A 90 8.08 -1.89 9.31
CA VAL A 90 6.90 -1.14 8.86
C VAL A 90 7.09 0.34 9.20
N SER A 91 6.93 1.20 8.20
CA SER A 91 6.95 2.66 8.36
C SER A 91 5.66 3.20 8.96
N ALA A 92 5.66 4.46 9.39
CA ALA A 92 4.45 5.15 9.84
C ALA A 92 3.35 5.13 8.78
N ASP A 93 3.72 5.28 7.51
CA ASP A 93 2.79 5.29 6.36
C ASP A 93 2.30 3.88 5.95
N CYS A 94 2.48 2.87 6.80
CA CYS A 94 2.11 1.48 6.58
C CYS A 94 2.77 0.84 5.36
N ILE A 95 3.97 1.28 5.01
CA ILE A 95 4.80 0.61 4.01
C ILE A 95 5.73 -0.35 4.73
N GLY A 96 5.62 -1.63 4.39
CA GLY A 96 6.45 -2.69 4.92
C GLY A 96 7.59 -3.06 3.98
N THR A 97 8.71 -3.47 4.57
CA THR A 97 9.79 -4.16 3.86
C THR A 97 10.13 -5.42 4.62
N ALA A 98 10.02 -6.58 3.98
CA ALA A 98 10.54 -7.86 4.49
C ALA A 98 11.87 -8.20 3.79
N THR A 99 12.78 -8.86 4.49
CA THR A 99 14.06 -9.37 3.95
C THR A 99 14.22 -10.82 4.34
N TYR A 100 14.30 -11.69 3.33
CA TYR A 100 14.41 -13.14 3.46
C TYR A 100 15.88 -13.60 3.46
N PRO A 101 16.19 -14.82 3.94
CA PRO A 101 17.56 -15.35 4.00
C PRO A 101 18.28 -15.39 2.66
N ASP A 102 17.55 -15.64 1.59
CA ASP A 102 18.06 -15.62 0.23
C ASP A 102 18.31 -14.21 -0.30
N GLY A 103 18.08 -13.16 0.49
CA GLY A 103 18.29 -11.76 0.11
C GLY A 103 17.13 -11.14 -0.66
N GLN A 104 16.05 -11.89 -0.95
CA GLN A 104 14.83 -11.32 -1.51
C GLN A 104 14.25 -10.26 -0.58
N LYS A 105 13.67 -9.24 -1.20
CA LYS A 105 12.97 -8.16 -0.48
C LYS A 105 11.56 -8.01 -1.01
N ALA A 106 10.59 -8.11 -0.10
CA ALA A 106 9.21 -7.77 -0.37
C ALA A 106 8.95 -6.33 0.08
N THR A 107 8.27 -5.55 -0.76
CA THR A 107 7.66 -4.28 -0.37
C THR A 107 6.16 -4.49 -0.24
N SER A 108 5.59 -4.07 0.89
CA SER A 108 4.17 -4.30 1.21
C SER A 108 3.41 -3.02 1.55
N PHE A 109 2.11 -3.04 1.25
CA PHE A 109 1.15 -2.01 1.65
C PHE A 109 0.22 -2.59 2.71
N VAL A 110 0.43 -2.16 3.95
CA VAL A 110 -0.16 -2.75 5.14
C VAL A 110 -1.45 -2.03 5.51
N SER A 111 -2.50 -2.79 5.83
CA SER A 111 -3.71 -2.20 6.43
C SER A 111 -3.37 -1.59 7.80
N PRO A 112 -3.97 -0.46 8.21
CA PRO A 112 -3.63 0.18 9.49
C PRO A 112 -3.88 -0.70 10.73
N ASP A 113 -4.83 -1.64 10.66
CA ASP A 113 -5.09 -2.66 11.69
C ASP A 113 -4.17 -3.90 11.58
N GLY A 114 -3.33 -3.92 10.55
CA GLY A 114 -2.43 -5.00 10.17
C GLY A 114 -3.13 -6.31 9.80
N SER A 115 -4.46 -6.36 9.69
CA SER A 115 -5.20 -7.60 9.44
C SER A 115 -4.87 -8.25 8.09
N ARG A 116 -4.39 -7.45 7.14
CA ARG A 116 -4.03 -7.89 5.79
C ARG A 116 -3.05 -6.93 5.12
N PHE A 117 -2.37 -7.43 4.11
CA PHE A 117 -1.55 -6.58 3.24
C PHE A 117 -1.33 -7.25 1.89
N VAL A 118 -0.89 -6.45 0.92
CA VAL A 118 -0.42 -6.93 -0.39
C VAL A 118 1.06 -6.58 -0.53
N TYR A 119 1.79 -7.38 -1.31
CA TYR A 119 3.22 -7.17 -1.47
C TYR A 119 3.73 -7.55 -2.85
N THR A 120 4.92 -7.07 -3.17
CA THR A 120 5.67 -7.39 -4.38
C THR A 120 7.14 -7.67 -4.08
N ILE A 121 7.73 -8.64 -4.75
CA ILE A 121 9.17 -8.94 -4.73
C ILE A 121 9.70 -8.69 -6.14
N MET A 122 10.58 -7.70 -6.30
CA MET A 122 11.14 -7.29 -7.59
C MET A 122 12.65 -7.57 -7.71
N ALA A 123 13.27 -8.08 -6.65
CA ALA A 123 14.70 -8.35 -6.59
C ALA A 123 14.98 -9.63 -5.80
N ALA A 124 15.61 -10.60 -6.48
CA ALA A 124 16.27 -11.75 -5.90
C ALA A 124 17.76 -11.72 -6.32
N PRO A 125 18.70 -12.36 -5.59
CA PRO A 125 20.06 -12.48 -6.08
C PRO A 125 20.10 -13.27 -7.40
N GLY A 126 20.89 -12.80 -8.36
CA GLY A 126 21.09 -13.44 -9.65
C GLY A 126 20.94 -12.48 -10.82
N THR A 127 20.97 -13.04 -12.03
CA THR A 127 20.85 -12.28 -13.30
C THR A 127 19.50 -12.46 -13.99
N GLN A 128 18.67 -13.38 -13.50
CA GLN A 128 17.38 -13.69 -14.09
C GLN A 128 16.27 -12.84 -13.46
N PRO A 129 15.21 -12.50 -14.21
CA PRO A 129 14.08 -11.73 -13.68
C PRO A 129 13.38 -12.44 -12.53
N THR A 130 13.09 -11.68 -11.47
CA THR A 130 12.16 -12.07 -10.40
C THR A 130 11.12 -10.98 -10.23
N ALA A 131 9.86 -11.37 -10.29
CA ALA A 131 8.69 -10.52 -10.10
C ALA A 131 7.57 -11.37 -9.52
N LEU A 132 7.41 -11.31 -8.20
CA LEU A 132 6.35 -12.02 -7.48
C LEU A 132 5.41 -11.00 -6.86
N SER A 133 4.14 -11.37 -6.75
CA SER A 133 3.13 -10.58 -6.04
C SER A 133 2.22 -11.50 -5.26
N GLY A 134 1.80 -11.01 -4.09
CA GLY A 134 1.03 -11.81 -3.16
C GLY A 134 0.22 -10.98 -2.20
N SER A 135 -0.46 -11.68 -1.31
CA SER A 135 -1.25 -11.09 -0.24
C SER A 135 -1.17 -11.95 1.01
N GLU A 136 -1.32 -11.29 2.15
CA GLU A 136 -1.37 -11.94 3.46
C GLU A 136 -2.62 -11.55 4.22
N VAL A 137 -3.13 -12.49 5.03
CA VAL A 137 -4.27 -12.28 5.93
C VAL A 137 -3.96 -12.87 7.29
N ARG A 138 -4.14 -12.07 8.35
CA ARG A 138 -3.98 -12.49 9.74
C ARG A 138 -5.09 -13.48 10.11
N VAL A 139 -4.71 -14.67 10.56
CA VAL A 139 -5.63 -15.75 10.97
C VAL A 139 -5.56 -16.08 12.45
N ALA A 140 -4.50 -15.64 13.15
CA ALA A 140 -4.40 -15.75 14.60
C ALA A 140 -3.55 -14.58 15.18
N PRO A 141 -3.81 -14.17 16.44
CA PRO A 141 -3.06 -13.11 17.12
C PRO A 141 -1.63 -13.50 17.52
#